data_AF-A0AA92CIW3-F1
#
_entry.id   AF-A0AA92CIW3-F1
#
_cell.length_a   1.000
_cell.length_b   1.000
_cell.length_c   1.000
_cell.angle_alpha   90.00
_cell.angle_beta   90.00
_cell.angle_gamma   90.00
#
_symmetry.space_group_name_H-M   'P 1'
#
loop_
_entity.id
_entity.type
_entity.pdbx_description
1 polymer ?
#
loop_
_entity_poly.entity_id
_entity_poly.type
_entity_poly.pdbx_seq_one_letter_code
_entity_poly.pdbx_strand_id
1 'polypeptide(L)' 'MTIFLPSEGRTRKISTIEQAHFWLQKAWPVSDRNRDVALEQIDAAMDCLAPVGAARAAFLLAVDTAGFQADVPAAA' A
#
# COMPACT_ATOMS: atom_id res chain seq x y z
N MET A 1 5.67 -7.56 2.46
CA MET A 1 4.56 -7.54 3.42
C MET A 1 3.42 -8.38 2.88
N THR A 2 2.60 -8.95 3.77
CA THR A 2 1.42 -9.73 3.38
C THR A 2 0.18 -9.03 3.88
N ILE A 3 -0.83 -8.86 3.03
CA ILE A 3 -2.04 -8.10 3.36
C ILE A 3 -3.20 -9.08 3.32
N PHE A 4 -3.96 -9.16 4.41
CA PHE A 4 -5.17 -9.96 4.48
C PHE A 4 -6.35 -9.12 4.00
N LEU A 5 -7.11 -9.64 3.03
CA LEU A 5 -8.31 -9.03 2.47
C LEU A 5 -9.52 -9.80 2.99
N PRO A 6 -10.20 -9.32 4.06
CA PRO A 6 -11.27 -10.07 4.71
C PRO A 6 -12.46 -10.36 3.77
N SER A 7 -12.78 -9.41 2.90
CA SER A 7 -13.90 -9.53 1.94
C SER A 7 -13.71 -10.63 0.91
N GLU A 8 -12.46 -10.97 0.58
CA GLU A 8 -12.12 -11.97 -0.43
C GLU A 8 -11.61 -13.28 0.19
N GLY A 9 -11.42 -13.32 1.52
CA GLY A 9 -10.88 -14.48 2.23
C GLY A 9 -9.47 -14.88 1.77
N ARG A 10 -8.70 -13.94 1.19
CA ARG A 10 -7.36 -14.22 0.63
C ARG A 10 -6.30 -13.27 1.17
N THR A 11 -5.04 -13.67 0.99
CA THR A 11 -3.87 -12.83 1.26
C THR A 11 -3.26 -12.32 -0.04
N ARG A 12 -2.66 -11.13 0.02
CA ARG A 12 -1.91 -10.51 -1.07
C ARG A 12 -0.51 -10.16 -0.59
N LYS A 13 0.50 -10.77 -1.20
CA LYS A 13 1.90 -10.43 -0.93
C LYS A 13 2.32 -9.24 -1.79
N ILE A 14 2.82 -8.19 -1.16
CA ILE A 14 3.42 -7.01 -1.81
C ILE A 14 4.89 -6.99 -1.43
N SER A 15 5.76 -7.07 -2.44
CA SER A 15 7.21 -7.15 -2.27
C SER A 15 7.93 -5.92 -2.82
N THR A 16 7.31 -5.18 -3.74
CA THR A 16 7.93 -4.02 -4.40
C THR A 16 6.99 -2.82 -4.42
N ILE A 17 7.54 -1.63 -4.67
CA ILE A 17 6.79 -0.38 -4.76
C ILE A 17 5.86 -0.38 -5.98
N GLU A 18 6.27 -0.98 -7.10
CA GLU A 18 5.47 -1.11 -8.32
C GLU A 18 4.26 -2.00 -8.10
N GLN A 19 4.39 -3.07 -7.30
CA GLN A 19 3.26 -3.92 -6.93
C GLN A 19 2.24 -3.17 -6.07
N ALA A 20 2.72 -2.34 -5.13
CA ALA A 20 1.86 -1.47 -4.32
C ALA A 20 1.12 -0.46 -5.21
N HIS A 21 1.86 0.22 -6.09
CA HIS A 21 1.34 1.20 -7.04
C HIS A 21 0.26 0.61 -7.95
N PHE A 22 0.59 -0.49 -8.63
CA PHE A 22 -0.35 -1.18 -9.51
C PHE A 22 -1.63 -1.58 -8.78
N TRP A 23 -1.50 -2.10 -7.56
CA TRP A 23 -2.67 -2.51 -6.80
C TRP A 23 -3.58 -1.33 -6.47
N LEU A 24 -3.03 -0.24 -5.92
CA LEU A 24 -3.77 1.00 -5.63
C LEU A 24 -4.49 1.53 -6.86
N GLN A 25 -3.86 1.49 -8.05
CA GLN A 25 -4.47 2.00 -9.27
C GLN A 25 -5.58 1.10 -9.83
N LYS A 26 -5.36 -0.23 -9.87
CA LYS A 26 -6.16 -1.12 -10.74
C LYS A 26 -7.06 -2.11 -10.03
N ALA A 27 -6.74 -2.49 -8.80
CA ALA A 27 -7.47 -3.55 -8.10
C ALA A 27 -7.73 -3.23 -6.62
N TRP A 28 -7.70 -1.95 -6.29
CA TRP A 28 -7.98 -1.45 -4.96
C TRP A 28 -9.49 -1.24 -4.78
N PRO A 29 -10.14 -1.91 -3.82
CA PRO A 29 -11.60 -1.96 -3.75
C PRO A 29 -12.22 -0.74 -3.03
N VAL A 30 -11.42 0.07 -2.32
CA VAL A 30 -11.90 1.24 -1.56
C VAL A 30 -11.32 2.52 -2.13
N SER A 31 -12.13 3.32 -2.83
CA SER A 31 -11.67 4.64 -3.29
C SER A 31 -11.79 5.66 -2.16
N ASP A 32 -10.73 5.82 -1.37
CA ASP A 32 -10.64 6.78 -0.27
C ASP A 32 -9.47 7.77 -0.43
N ARG A 33 -9.44 8.82 0.40
CA ARG A 33 -8.38 9.83 0.37
C ARG A 33 -6.99 9.24 0.65
N ASN A 34 -6.91 8.19 1.46
CA ASN A 34 -5.63 7.59 1.83
C ASN A 34 -5.03 6.78 0.67
N ARG A 35 -5.86 6.18 -0.19
CA ARG A 35 -5.43 5.62 -1.47
C ARG A 35 -4.76 6.69 -2.33
N ASP A 36 -5.35 7.86 -2.46
CA ASP A 36 -4.79 8.94 -3.30
C ASP A 36 -3.46 9.46 -2.72
N VAL A 37 -3.39 9.69 -1.40
CA VAL A 37 -2.14 10.06 -0.73
C VAL A 37 -1.07 8.98 -0.88
N ALA A 38 -1.44 7.70 -0.81
CA ALA A 38 -0.51 6.61 -1.02
C ALA A 38 0.02 6.58 -2.46
N LEU A 39 -0.82 6.83 -3.46
CA LEU A 39 -0.40 6.96 -4.86
C LEU A 39 0.60 8.10 -5.03
N GLU A 40 0.30 9.30 -4.53
CA GLU A 40 1.19 10.46 -4.62
C GLU A 40 2.56 10.20 -3.99
N GLN A 41 2.60 9.60 -2.79
CA GLN A 41 3.84 9.30 -2.10
C GLN A 41 4.64 8.19 -2.80
N ILE A 42 3.96 7.23 -3.42
CA ILE A 42 4.61 6.16 -4.20
C ILE A 42 5.19 6.74 -5.49
N ASP A 43 4.44 7.56 -6.22
CA ASP A 43 4.92 8.24 -7.44
C ASP A 43 6.15 9.10 -7.11
N ALA A 44 6.07 9.94 -6.08
CA ALA A 44 7.22 10.73 -5.63
C ALA A 44 8.44 9.87 -5.26
N ALA A 45 8.25 8.70 -4.66
CA ALA A 45 9.36 7.80 -4.33
C ALA A 45 9.94 7.09 -5.56
N MET A 46 9.11 6.70 -6.54
CA MET A 46 9.58 6.13 -7.82
C MET A 46 10.35 7.16 -8.64
N ASP A 47 9.96 8.44 -8.57
CA ASP A 47 10.65 9.56 -9.21
C ASP A 47 11.86 10.09 -8.40
N CYS A 48 12.23 9.42 -7.31
CA CYS A 48 13.32 9.82 -6.41
C CYS A 48 13.15 11.20 -5.74
N LEU A 49 11.91 11.71 -5.67
CA LEU A 49 11.54 12.96 -5.01
C LEU A 49 11.18 12.79 -3.53
N ALA A 50 10.95 11.55 -3.08
CA ALA A 50 10.65 11.23 -1.68
C ALA A 50 11.33 9.93 -1.22
N PRO A 51 11.57 9.75 0.09
CA PRO A 51 12.10 8.49 0.63
C PRO A 51 11.09 7.34 0.48
N VAL A 52 11.59 6.14 0.17
CA VAL A 52 10.77 4.90 0.10
C VAL A 52 10.02 4.63 1.41
N GLY A 53 10.59 5.02 2.56
CA GLY A 53 9.93 4.90 3.87
C GLY A 53 8.61 5.70 3.96
N ALA A 54 8.53 6.87 3.31
CA ALA A 54 7.33 7.69 3.28
C ALA A 54 6.24 7.03 2.42
N ALA A 55 6.60 6.50 1.25
CA ALA A 55 5.69 5.71 0.40
C ALA A 55 5.16 4.48 1.14
N ARG A 56 6.02 3.75 1.85
CA ARG A 56 5.64 2.58 2.64
C ARG A 56 4.67 2.94 3.77
N ALA A 57 4.91 4.05 4.48
CA ALA A 57 4.03 4.50 5.56
C ALA A 57 2.65 4.91 5.02
N ALA A 58 2.60 5.68 3.95
CA ALA A 58 1.35 6.08 3.30
C ALA A 58 0.56 4.87 2.79
N PHE A 59 1.25 3.90 2.17
CA PHE A 59 0.63 2.64 1.73
C PHE A 59 0.02 1.84 2.90
N LEU A 60 0.75 1.68 4.01
CA LEU A 60 0.24 0.97 5.18
C LEU A 60 -0.97 1.68 5.82
N LEU A 61 -0.98 3.02 5.83
CA LEU A 61 -2.13 3.78 6.29
C LEU A 61 -3.36 3.56 5.40
N ALA A 62 -3.18 3.54 4.06
CA ALA A 62 -4.27 3.21 3.14
C ALA A 62 -4.80 1.79 3.36
N VAL A 63 -3.92 0.83 3.61
CA VAL A 63 -4.30 -0.55 3.95
C VAL A 63 -5.14 -0.60 5.22
N ASP A 64 -4.72 0.10 6.27
CA ASP A 64 -5.42 0.18 7.55
C ASP A 64 -6.80 0.84 7.42
N THR A 65 -6.89 2.00 6.76
CA THR A 65 -8.16 2.73 6.61
C THR A 65 -9.15 2.05 5.68
N ALA A 66 -8.67 1.20 4.76
CA ALA A 66 -9.51 0.33 3.95
C ALA A 66 -10.02 -0.91 4.72
N GLY A 67 -9.63 -1.09 5.99
CA GLY A 67 -10.05 -2.22 6.83
C GLY A 67 -9.30 -3.52 6.53
N PHE A 68 -8.13 -3.45 5.89
CA PHE A 68 -7.27 -4.60 5.67
C PHE A 68 -6.25 -4.73 6.80
N GLN A 69 -5.68 -5.92 6.95
CA GLN A 69 -4.65 -6.18 7.96
C GLN A 69 -3.32 -6.46 7.27
N ALA A 70 -2.30 -5.65 7.57
CA ALA A 70 -0.95 -5.88 7.09
C ALA A 70 -0.16 -6.69 8.11
N ASP A 71 0.30 -7.88 7.70
CA ASP A 71 1.40 -8.57 8.34
C ASP A 71 2.71 -7.99 7.80
N VAL A 72 3.26 -7.09 8.61
CA VAL A 72 4.52 -6.42 8.35
C VAL A 72 5.58 -7.14 9.18
N PRO A 73 6.59 -7.79 8.57
CA PRO A 73 7.70 -8.33 9.34
C PRO A 73 8.34 -7.17 10.12
N ALA A 74 8.50 -7.37 11.42
CA ALA A 74 9.12 -6.38 12.31
C ALA A 74 10.43 -5.88 11.67
N ALA A 75 10.58 -4.55 11.61
CA ALA A 75 11.71 -3.91 10.96
C ALA A 75 13.02 -4.50 11.50
N ALA A 76 13.90 -4.94 10.60
CA ALA A 76 15.29 -5.28 10.89
C ALA A 76 16.16 -4.02 10.82
#